data_AF-A0A9X3ESJ0-F1
#
_entry.id   AF-A0A9X3ESJ0-F1
#
_cell.length_a   1.000
_cell.length_b   1.000
_cell.length_c   1.000
_cell.angle_alpha   90.00
_cell.angle_beta   90.00
_cell.angle_gamma   90.00
#
_symmetry.space_group_name_H-M   'P 1'
#
loop_
_entity.id
_entity.type
_entity.pdbx_description
1 polymer ?
#
loop_
_entity_poly.entity_id
_entity_poly.type
_entity_poly.pdbx_seq_one_letter_code
_entity_poly.pdbx_strand_id
1 'polypeptide(L)' 'MVAATPLGRLGQPEDIAAVVAFLAGPDGGWVNGQTLRANGGLV' A
#
# COMPACT_ATOMS: atom_id res chain seq x y z
N MET A 1 4.53 17.28 -0.35
CA MET A 1 4.34 17.55 -1.79
C MET A 1 3.29 16.60 -2.36
N VAL A 2 2.00 16.96 -2.29
CA VAL A 2 0.90 16.12 -2.84
C VAL A 2 1.06 15.92 -4.36
N ALA A 3 1.54 16.96 -5.05
CA ALA A 3 1.77 16.95 -6.49
C ALA A 3 2.77 15.90 -6.97
N ALA A 4 3.62 15.36 -6.08
CA ALA A 4 4.58 14.32 -6.44
C ALA A 4 3.98 12.91 -6.44
N THR A 5 2.83 12.71 -5.80
CA THR A 5 2.18 11.40 -5.73
C THR A 5 1.33 11.19 -6.99
N PRO A 6 1.57 10.14 -7.81
CA PRO A 6 0.72 9.83 -8.96
C PRO A 6 -0.78 9.69 -8.64
N LEU A 7 -1.11 9.23 -7.44
CA LEU A 7 -2.51 9.18 -6.96
C LEU A 7 -3.10 10.53 -6.55
N GLY A 8 -2.35 11.63 -6.65
CA GLY A 8 -2.87 13.00 -6.48
C GLY A 8 -3.33 13.37 -5.07
N ARG A 9 -3.06 12.55 -4.06
CA ARG A 9 -3.41 12.79 -2.66
C ARG A 9 -2.34 12.28 -1.70
N LEU A 10 -2.41 12.73 -0.44
CA LEU A 10 -1.69 12.08 0.64
C LEU A 10 -2.31 10.70 0.93
N GLY A 11 -1.46 9.74 1.24
CA GLY A 11 -1.89 8.48 1.82
C GLY A 11 -2.61 8.72 3.15
N GLN A 12 -3.64 7.93 3.39
CA GLN A 12 -4.38 7.90 4.65
C GLN A 12 -4.06 6.58 5.39
N PRO A 13 -4.24 6.52 6.71
CA PRO A 13 -4.02 5.28 7.48
C PRO A 13 -4.74 4.06 6.89
N GLU A 14 -5.93 4.26 6.33
CA GLU A 14 -6.77 3.23 5.74
C GLU A 14 -6.14 2.58 4.50
N ASP A 15 -5.32 3.32 3.74
CA ASP A 15 -4.61 2.77 2.58
C ASP A 15 -3.59 1.71 3.01
N ILE A 16 -2.90 1.96 4.13
CA ILE A 16 -1.93 1.02 4.70
C ILE A 16 -2.66 -0.14 5.37
N ALA A 17 -3.71 0.15 6.13
CA ALA A 17 -4.52 -0.87 6.79
C ALA A 17 -5.14 -1.85 5.79
N ALA A 18 -5.62 -1.38 4.64
CA ALA A 18 -6.17 -2.22 3.59
C ALA A 18 -5.11 -3.18 3.00
N VAL A 19 -3.89 -2.68 2.76
CA VAL A 19 -2.79 -3.52 2.28
C VAL A 19 -2.38 -4.57 3.33
N VAL A 20 -2.31 -4.19 4.60
CA VAL A 20 -2.04 -5.13 5.69
C VAL A 20 -3.15 -6.18 5.80
N ALA A 21 -4.42 -5.77 5.73
CA ALA A 21 -5.57 -6.66 5.80
C ALA A 21 -5.59 -7.66 4.64
N PHE A 22 -5.22 -7.23 3.43
CA PHE A 22 -5.03 -8.13 2.29
C PHE A 22 -3.92 -9.16 2.55
N LEU A 23 -2.73 -8.70 2.97
CA LEU A 23 -1.58 -9.58 3.20
C LEU A 23 -1.79 -10.56 4.35
N ALA A 24 -2.47 -10.14 5.43
CA ALA A 24 -2.79 -10.98 6.58
C ALA A 24 -4.07 -11.81 6.38
N GLY A 25 -4.84 -11.50 5.34
CA GLY A 25 -6.11 -12.12 5.02
C GLY A 25 -5.96 -13.42 4.22
N PRO A 26 -7.09 -14.07 3.88
CA PRO A 26 -7.09 -15.33 3.14
C PRO A 26 -6.44 -15.22 1.76
N ASP A 27 -6.45 -14.03 1.16
CA ASP A 27 -5.91 -13.79 -0.18
C ASP A 27 -4.38 -13.58 -0.18
N GLY A 28 -3.77 -13.34 0.98
CA GLY A 28 -2.34 -13.06 1.11
C GLY A 28 -1.43 -14.30 1.14
N GLY A 29 -2.00 -15.51 1.20
CA GLY A 29 -1.28 -16.74 1.56
C GLY A 29 -0.10 -17.14 0.66
N TRP A 30 0.02 -16.56 -0.54
CA TRP A 30 1.12 -16.84 -1.47
C TRP A 30 2.16 -15.70 -1.59
N VAL A 31 1.99 -14.60 -0.85
CA VAL A 31 2.90 -13.45 -0.87
C VAL A 31 3.86 -13.54 0.32
N ASN A 32 5.14 -13.82 0.06
CA ASN A 32 6.17 -13.86 1.11
C ASN A 32 7.51 -13.26 0.62
N GLY A 33 8.33 -12.82 1.57
CA GLY A 33 9.67 -12.28 1.31
C GLY A 33 9.71 -10.96 0.53
N GLN A 34 8.57 -10.28 0.33
CA GLN A 34 8.49 -9.05 -0.46
C GLN A 34 8.49 -7.80 0.43
N THR A 35 9.11 -6.73 -0.08
CA THR A 35 8.91 -5.37 0.44
C THR A 35 7.88 -4.66 -0.43
N LEU A 36 6.66 -4.50 0.07
CA LEU A 36 5.57 -3.85 -0.65
C LEU A 36 5.50 -2.36 -0.28
N ARG A 37 5.50 -1.48 -1.29
CA ARG A 37 5.37 -0.03 -1.10
C ARG A 37 3.94 0.42 -1.36
N ALA A 38 3.21 0.79 -0.31
CA ALA A 38 1.88 1.40 -0.38
C ALA A 38 1.99 2.93 -0.30
N ASN A 39 2.57 3.57 -1.32
CA ASN A 39 3.01 4.97 -1.26
C ASN A 39 2.39 5.87 -2.34
N GLY A 40 1.32 5.41 -2.98
CA GLY A 40 0.63 6.15 -4.03
C GLY A 40 1.42 6.38 -5.32
N GLY A 41 2.45 5.55 -5.57
CA GLY A 41 3.21 5.54 -6.83
C GLY A 41 4.53 6.33 -6.80
N LEU A 42 4.98 6.78 -5.62
CA LEU A 42 6.30 7.36 -5.45
C LEU A 42 7.38 6.26 -5.61
N VAL A 43 8.50 6.54 -6.29
CA VAL A 43 9.60 5.56 -6.49
C VAL A 43 10.88 6.05 -5.86
#